data_AF-A0A8D8C5A7-F1
#
_entry.id   AF-A0A8D8C5A7-F1
#
_cell.length_a   1.000
_cell.length_b   1.000
_cell.length_c   1.000
_cell.angle_alpha   90.00
_cell.angle_beta   90.00
_cell.angle_gamma   90.00
#
_symmetry.space_group_name_H-M   'P 1'
#
loop_
_entity.id
_entity.type
_entity.pdbx_description
1 polymer ?
#
loop_
_entity_poly.entity_id
_entity_poly.type
_entity_poly.pdbx_seq_one_letter_code
_entity_poly.pdbx_strand_id
1 'polypeptide(L)'
;MCRLRIEGRFFNYHIFNVHCPHEESSDAEKEAFYAKLEQKFDSCPQRDVKIVIGDMNARIGREEMYKPVIGPNSLHTVTNDNGQRCINFAASRGMVVRSTFFPRKDIHKVTWTSPNQRTKTQIDHVLIDGRFFSDIRNIRTYRGADIHSDHYLVGASMHSKLSTTYHRRRSRLPPPFNIERLQDTAAFQHYVQQLEASLPTEEELGAASLNDGWSRICSAIGSAAEAALGSTVRVGKQRWFDEECQRLLDEKKAAYAVKLRAATDKNVARYKQALKQQR
;
A
#
# COMPACT_ATOMS: atom_id res chain seq x y z
N MET A 1 5.73 12.34 6.37
CA MET A 1 6.60 11.18 6.05
C MET A 1 6.26 10.00 6.95
N CYS A 2 6.10 8.81 6.38
CA CYS A 2 5.87 7.55 7.08
C CYS A 2 6.95 6.52 6.68
N ARG A 3 7.31 5.59 7.56
CA ARG A 3 8.24 4.49 7.27
C ARG A 3 7.57 3.15 7.54
N LEU A 4 7.58 2.27 6.54
CA LEU A 4 7.19 0.87 6.66
C LEU A 4 8.44 -0.01 6.64
N ARG A 5 8.54 -0.94 7.60
CA ARG A 5 9.57 -1.99 7.58
C ARG A 5 8.93 -3.32 7.21
N ILE A 6 9.51 -4.01 6.24
CA ILE A 6 9.10 -5.36 5.80
C ILE A 6 10.26 -6.32 6.00
N GLU A 7 10.01 -7.43 6.69
CA GLU A 7 11.01 -8.48 6.87
C GLU A 7 11.13 -9.32 5.61
N GLY A 8 12.35 -9.39 5.06
CA GLY A 8 12.67 -10.28 3.96
C GLY A 8 13.41 -11.52 4.41
N ARG A 9 13.55 -12.49 3.50
CA ARG A 9 14.30 -13.72 3.76
C ARG A 9 15.81 -13.47 3.91
N PHE A 10 16.34 -12.55 3.12
CA PHE A 10 17.78 -12.23 3.08
C PHE A 10 18.08 -10.81 3.58
N PHE A 11 17.25 -9.84 3.18
CA PHE A 11 17.36 -8.44 3.56
C PHE A 11 16.01 -7.94 4.05
N ASN A 12 15.98 -7.06 5.05
CA ASN A 12 14.77 -6.31 5.34
C ASN A 12 14.65 -5.13 4.38
N TYR A 13 13.43 -4.64 4.21
CA TYR A 13 13.11 -3.50 3.36
C TYR A 13 12.55 -2.38 4.23
N HIS A 14 13.07 -1.17 4.04
CA HIS A 14 12.50 0.06 4.59
C HIS A 14 11.95 0.89 3.44
N ILE A 15 10.64 1.13 3.48
CA ILE A 15 9.94 1.96 2.51
C ILE A 15 9.56 3.26 3.21
N PHE A 16 10.12 4.36 2.74
CA PHE A 16 9.77 5.71 3.19
C PHE A 16 8.72 6.27 2.24
N ASN A 17 7.54 6.58 2.75
CA ASN A 17 6.55 7.35 2.01
C ASN A 17 6.70 8.83 2.36
N VAL A 18 7.01 9.65 1.36
CA VAL A 18 7.27 11.09 1.50
C VAL A 18 6.18 11.92 0.83
N HIS A 19 5.98 13.09 1.42
CA HIS A 19 5.26 14.21 0.81
C HIS A 19 6.13 15.43 1.11
N CYS A 20 6.91 15.86 0.12
CA CYS A 20 7.85 16.97 0.25
C CYS A 20 7.10 18.30 0.24
N PRO A 21 7.68 19.37 0.83
CA PRO A 21 7.16 20.72 0.69
C PRO A 21 7.01 21.13 -0.79
N HIS A 22 6.10 22.06 -1.06
CA HIS A 22 5.89 22.56 -2.41
C HIS A 22 7.10 23.37 -2.91
N GLU A 23 7.15 23.61 -4.22
CA GLU A 23 8.25 24.38 -4.82
C GLU A 23 8.34 25.80 -4.23
N GLU A 24 7.18 26.41 -3.94
CA GLU A 24 7.06 27.76 -3.37
C GLU A 24 7.27 27.82 -1.85
N SER A 25 7.48 26.67 -1.19
CA SER A 25 7.81 26.63 0.23
C SER A 25 9.18 27.24 0.48
N SER A 26 9.37 27.76 1.69
CA SER A 26 10.64 28.39 2.08
C SER A 26 11.79 27.38 2.09
N ASP A 27 13.00 27.86 1.86
CA ASP A 27 14.20 27.00 1.90
C ASP A 27 14.37 26.34 3.28
N ALA A 28 14.05 27.06 4.36
CA ALA A 28 14.08 26.51 5.72
C ALA A 28 13.14 25.30 5.89
N GLU A 29 11.93 25.34 5.32
CA GLU A 29 10.99 24.22 5.38
C GLU A 29 11.51 23.02 4.56
N LYS A 30 12.06 23.28 3.37
CA LYS A 30 12.65 22.24 2.52
C LYS A 30 13.85 21.59 3.21
N GLU A 31 14.75 22.38 3.79
CA GLU A 31 15.92 21.90 4.53
C GLU A 31 15.53 21.09 5.76
N ALA A 32 14.59 21.58 6.56
CA ALA A 32 14.07 20.85 7.72
C ALA A 32 13.46 19.50 7.32
N PHE A 33 12.76 19.45 6.17
CA PHE A 33 12.23 18.20 5.63
C PHE A 33 13.35 17.21 5.27
N TYR A 34 14.35 17.64 4.49
CA TYR A 34 15.43 16.75 4.06
C TYR A 34 16.31 16.31 5.23
N ALA A 35 16.62 17.19 6.18
CA ALA A 35 17.34 16.82 7.41
C ALA A 35 16.61 15.72 8.20
N LYS A 36 15.27 15.81 8.29
CA LYS A 36 14.45 14.78 8.94
C LYS A 36 14.42 13.46 8.16
N LEU A 37 14.34 13.52 6.82
CA LEU A 37 14.40 12.35 5.95
C LEU A 37 15.75 11.64 6.11
N GLU A 38 16.84 12.39 6.06
CA GLU A 38 18.21 11.93 6.25
C GLU A 38 18.41 11.23 7.58
N GLN A 39 18.00 11.86 8.69
CA GLN A 39 18.08 11.26 10.02
C GLN A 39 17.34 9.91 10.08
N LYS A 40 16.14 9.82 9.50
CA LYS A 40 15.37 8.57 9.48
C LYS A 40 16.00 7.52 8.57
N PHE A 41 16.57 7.94 7.45
CA PHE A 41 17.27 7.06 6.52
C PHE A 41 18.54 6.45 7.14
N ASP A 42 19.30 7.25 7.90
CA ASP A 42 20.53 6.81 8.58
C ASP A 42 20.27 5.93 9.78
N SER A 43 19.13 6.11 10.45
CA SER A 43 18.70 5.22 11.53
C SER A 43 18.45 3.78 11.07
N CYS A 44 18.31 3.54 9.76
CA CYS A 44 18.09 2.21 9.20
C CYS A 44 19.42 1.47 8.97
N PRO A 45 19.51 0.17 9.33
CA PRO A 45 20.71 -0.64 9.11
C PRO A 45 21.22 -0.57 7.67
N GLN A 46 22.54 -0.46 7.50
CA GLN A 46 23.15 -0.31 6.18
C GLN A 46 22.94 -1.53 5.26
N ARG A 47 22.77 -2.73 5.84
CA ARG A 47 22.52 -3.97 5.08
C ARG A 47 21.08 -4.04 4.54
N ASP A 48 20.14 -3.30 5.12
CA ASP A 48 18.75 -3.35 4.70
C ASP A 48 18.54 -2.56 3.41
N VAL A 49 17.57 -3.00 2.59
CA VAL A 49 17.18 -2.32 1.35
C VAL A 49 16.36 -1.09 1.71
N LYS A 50 16.71 0.07 1.15
CA LYS A 50 16.00 1.33 1.39
C LYS A 50 15.36 1.81 0.10
N ILE A 51 14.08 2.15 0.19
CA ILE A 51 13.26 2.64 -0.91
C ILE A 51 12.55 3.90 -0.43
N VAL A 52 12.64 4.98 -1.19
CA VAL A 52 11.87 6.21 -0.91
C VAL A 52 10.85 6.38 -2.03
N ILE A 53 9.59 6.52 -1.68
CA ILE A 53 8.47 6.66 -2.61
C ILE A 53 7.59 7.83 -2.20
N GLY A 54 6.84 8.37 -3.15
CA GLY A 54 5.77 9.33 -2.87
C GLY A 54 5.94 10.63 -3.64
N ASP A 55 5.20 11.63 -3.20
CA ASP A 55 5.16 12.95 -3.81
C ASP A 55 6.36 13.75 -3.33
N MET A 56 7.30 13.99 -4.24
CA MET A 56 8.50 14.74 -3.94
C MET A 56 8.38 16.21 -4.33
N ASN A 57 7.27 16.62 -4.94
CA ASN A 57 7.11 17.94 -5.57
C ASN A 57 8.31 18.32 -6.48
N ALA A 58 8.98 17.30 -7.04
CA ALA A 58 10.28 17.41 -7.68
C ALA A 58 10.15 17.15 -9.17
N ARG A 59 10.47 18.13 -10.01
CA ARG A 59 10.61 17.95 -11.45
C ARG A 59 12.07 17.61 -11.73
N ILE A 60 12.34 16.36 -12.03
CA ILE A 60 13.67 15.87 -12.34
C ILE A 60 13.85 15.84 -13.86
N GLY A 61 14.90 16.47 -14.38
CA GLY A 61 15.20 16.57 -15.79
C GLY A 61 15.94 15.34 -16.34
N ARG A 62 16.74 15.57 -17.39
CA ARG A 62 17.55 14.56 -18.09
C ARG A 62 19.01 14.99 -18.25
N GLU A 63 19.46 15.92 -17.41
CA GLU A 63 20.79 16.51 -17.50
C GLU A 63 21.90 15.46 -17.27
N GLU A 64 22.93 15.50 -18.11
CA GLU A 64 24.05 14.53 -18.05
C GLU A 64 24.82 14.61 -16.74
N MET A 65 24.94 15.80 -16.14
CA MET A 65 25.65 16.02 -14.88
C MET A 65 25.08 15.26 -13.68
N TYR A 66 23.81 14.84 -13.75
CA TYR A 66 23.16 14.08 -12.67
C TYR A 66 23.19 12.57 -12.90
N LYS A 67 23.81 12.09 -13.99
CA LYS A 67 24.05 10.65 -14.16
C LYS A 67 25.22 10.21 -13.27
N PRO A 68 25.15 9.02 -12.65
CA PRO A 68 24.16 7.96 -12.86
C PRO A 68 22.96 7.98 -11.90
N VAL A 69 22.74 9.05 -11.13
CA VAL A 69 21.67 9.12 -10.12
C VAL A 69 20.29 9.16 -10.78
N ILE A 70 20.17 9.86 -11.90
CA ILE A 70 18.94 9.94 -12.70
C ILE A 70 19.08 9.19 -14.02
N GLY A 71 17.94 8.81 -14.59
CA GLY A 71 17.82 8.12 -15.87
C GLY A 71 17.40 9.05 -17.02
N PRO A 72 17.57 8.60 -18.28
CA PRO A 72 17.33 9.42 -19.46
C PRO A 72 15.85 9.52 -19.87
N ASN A 73 14.94 8.89 -19.12
CA ASN A 73 13.54 8.71 -19.51
C ASN A 73 12.56 9.54 -18.66
N SER A 74 13.04 10.57 -17.96
CA SER A 74 12.17 11.51 -17.27
C SER A 74 11.19 12.21 -18.23
N LEU A 75 10.08 12.72 -17.69
CA LEU A 75 9.14 13.58 -18.43
C LEU A 75 9.78 14.94 -18.75
N HIS A 76 10.59 15.47 -17.84
CA HIS A 76 11.14 16.82 -17.94
C HIS A 76 12.52 16.82 -18.62
N THR A 77 12.90 17.95 -19.20
CA THR A 77 14.27 18.19 -19.70
C THR A 77 15.16 18.81 -18.64
N VAL A 78 14.59 19.72 -17.84
CA VAL A 78 15.31 20.53 -16.85
C VAL A 78 14.76 20.22 -15.45
N THR A 79 15.68 20.13 -14.51
CA THR A 79 15.46 19.89 -13.08
C THR A 79 15.11 21.21 -12.39
N ASN A 80 14.08 21.21 -11.53
CA ASN A 80 13.73 22.37 -10.70
C ASN A 80 14.41 22.33 -9.31
N ASP A 81 14.13 23.29 -8.43
CA ASP A 81 14.81 23.37 -7.12
C ASP A 81 14.55 22.11 -6.26
N ASN A 82 13.29 21.71 -6.10
CA ASN A 82 12.97 20.46 -5.40
C ASN A 82 13.58 19.22 -6.07
N GLY A 83 13.65 19.23 -7.40
CA GLY A 83 14.36 18.23 -8.19
C GLY A 83 15.84 18.14 -7.81
N GLN A 84 16.51 19.28 -7.70
CA GLN A 84 17.92 19.34 -7.33
C GLN A 84 18.15 18.77 -5.93
N ARG A 85 17.32 19.17 -4.97
CA ARG A 85 17.40 18.68 -3.58
C ARG A 85 17.18 17.18 -3.50
N CYS A 86 16.23 16.65 -4.28
CA CYS A 86 15.98 15.22 -4.38
C CYS A 86 17.18 14.46 -4.98
N ILE A 87 17.78 14.97 -6.06
CA ILE A 87 18.97 14.39 -6.68
C ILE A 87 20.16 14.43 -5.72
N ASN A 88 20.38 15.55 -5.03
CA ASN A 88 21.46 15.70 -4.05
C ASN A 88 21.32 14.70 -2.90
N PHE A 89 20.11 14.57 -2.33
CA PHE A 89 19.80 13.54 -1.35
C PHE A 89 20.12 12.14 -1.88
N ALA A 90 19.63 11.81 -3.08
CA ALA A 90 19.84 10.50 -3.69
C ALA A 90 21.33 10.21 -3.90
N ALA A 91 22.08 11.16 -4.46
CA ALA A 91 23.51 11.07 -4.71
C ALA A 91 24.29 10.81 -3.40
N SER A 92 24.01 11.61 -2.35
CA SER A 92 24.71 11.53 -1.06
C SER A 92 24.50 10.20 -0.34
N ARG A 93 23.40 9.50 -0.61
CA ARG A 93 23.04 8.22 0.03
C ARG A 93 23.19 7.01 -0.89
N GLY A 94 23.84 7.18 -2.04
CA GLY A 94 24.02 6.10 -3.02
C GLY A 94 22.71 5.54 -3.57
N MET A 95 21.65 6.36 -3.60
CA MET A 95 20.38 6.03 -4.19
C MET A 95 20.32 6.47 -5.66
N VAL A 96 19.37 5.88 -6.38
CA VAL A 96 19.04 6.25 -7.75
C VAL A 96 17.56 6.60 -7.86
N VAL A 97 17.22 7.61 -8.66
CA VAL A 97 15.84 8.02 -8.95
C VAL A 97 15.26 7.09 -10.01
N ARG A 98 14.96 5.86 -9.61
CA ARG A 98 14.62 4.74 -10.49
C ARG A 98 13.43 5.02 -11.41
N SER A 99 12.48 5.87 -10.99
CA SER A 99 11.32 6.26 -11.81
C SER A 99 11.69 7.00 -13.11
N THR A 100 12.91 7.52 -13.25
CA THR A 100 13.38 8.23 -14.45
C THR A 100 14.12 7.33 -15.45
N PHE A 101 14.28 6.03 -15.16
CA PHE A 101 15.05 5.11 -16.02
C PHE A 101 14.22 4.34 -17.04
N PHE A 102 12.91 4.22 -16.87
CA PHE A 102 12.09 3.35 -17.71
C PHE A 102 11.58 4.06 -18.98
N PRO A 103 11.90 3.56 -20.18
CA PRO A 103 11.39 4.14 -21.42
C PRO A 103 9.89 3.90 -21.54
N ARG A 104 9.11 4.99 -21.60
CA ARG A 104 7.65 4.97 -21.62
C ARG A 104 7.11 6.13 -22.45
N LYS A 105 5.86 6.00 -22.92
CA LYS A 105 5.08 7.14 -23.42
C LYS A 105 4.81 8.11 -22.27
N ASP A 106 4.81 9.41 -22.54
CA ASP A 106 4.66 10.45 -21.50
C ASP A 106 3.36 10.32 -20.70
N ILE A 107 2.29 9.83 -21.31
CA ILE A 107 1.03 9.51 -20.62
C ILE A 107 1.17 8.51 -19.46
N HIS A 108 2.27 7.75 -19.41
CA HIS A 108 2.58 6.80 -18.35
C HIS A 108 3.70 7.28 -17.41
N LYS A 109 4.23 8.49 -17.64
CA LYS A 109 5.21 9.18 -16.78
C LYS A 109 4.57 10.28 -15.93
N VAL A 110 3.53 10.95 -16.46
CA VAL A 110 2.76 11.97 -15.73
C VAL A 110 2.22 11.34 -14.44
N THR A 111 2.43 12.00 -13.31
CA THR A 111 1.94 11.55 -12.00
C THR A 111 0.95 12.53 -11.40
N TRP A 112 0.95 13.79 -11.85
CA TRP A 112 0.02 14.82 -11.41
C TRP A 112 -0.54 15.60 -12.59
N THR A 113 -1.80 16.01 -12.48
CA THR A 113 -2.47 16.89 -13.45
C THR A 113 -3.19 18.02 -12.71
N SER A 114 -2.96 19.27 -13.13
CA SER A 114 -3.59 20.43 -12.52
C SER A 114 -5.12 20.36 -12.53
N PRO A 115 -5.82 21.05 -11.61
CA PRO A 115 -7.28 21.07 -11.59
C PRO A 115 -7.92 21.49 -12.92
N ASN A 116 -7.29 22.42 -13.64
CA ASN A 116 -7.71 22.90 -14.96
C ASN A 116 -7.30 21.97 -16.13
N GLN A 117 -6.67 20.83 -15.85
CA GLN A 117 -6.25 19.80 -16.80
C GLN A 117 -5.18 20.22 -17.83
N ARG A 118 -4.61 21.43 -17.69
CA ARG A 118 -3.62 21.98 -18.63
C ARG A 118 -2.20 21.54 -18.33
N THR A 119 -1.83 21.50 -17.05
CA THR A 119 -0.47 21.19 -16.61
C THR A 119 -0.40 19.75 -16.19
N LYS A 120 0.60 19.04 -16.70
CA LYS A 120 0.88 17.63 -16.39
C LYS A 120 2.34 17.49 -16.02
N THR A 121 2.62 16.94 -14.86
CA THR A 121 4.00 16.82 -14.35
C THR A 121 4.25 15.42 -13.83
N GLN A 122 5.53 15.06 -13.81
CA GLN A 122 6.07 13.96 -13.03
C GLN A 122 6.69 14.58 -11.78
N ILE A 123 6.09 14.35 -10.62
CA ILE A 123 6.54 14.84 -9.31
C ILE A 123 6.52 13.76 -8.22
N ASP A 124 5.89 12.62 -8.51
CA ASP A 124 5.95 11.43 -7.67
C ASP A 124 7.07 10.52 -8.16
N HIS A 125 7.99 10.16 -7.27
CA HIS A 125 9.19 9.42 -7.61
C HIS A 125 9.37 8.17 -6.75
N VAL A 126 10.15 7.25 -7.29
CA VAL A 126 10.59 6.03 -6.60
C VAL A 126 12.09 5.99 -6.69
N LEU A 127 12.73 6.11 -5.53
CA LEU A 127 14.17 6.00 -5.34
C LEU A 127 14.47 4.66 -4.68
N ILE A 128 15.57 4.04 -5.10
CA ILE A 128 16.08 2.81 -4.47
C ILE A 128 17.58 2.95 -4.26
N ASP A 129 18.08 2.29 -3.22
CA ASP A 129 19.50 2.05 -3.04
C ASP A 129 20.13 1.46 -4.32
N GLY A 130 21.21 2.07 -4.79
CA GLY A 130 21.87 1.70 -6.05
C GLY A 130 22.33 0.24 -6.11
N ARG A 131 22.64 -0.37 -4.95
CA ARG A 131 23.00 -1.80 -4.87
C ARG A 131 21.87 -2.72 -5.33
N PHE A 132 20.62 -2.27 -5.22
CA PHE A 132 19.41 -3.00 -5.56
C PHE A 132 18.72 -2.40 -6.80
N PHE A 133 19.43 -1.62 -7.61
CA PHE A 133 18.92 -0.96 -8.83
C PHE A 133 18.12 -1.91 -9.74
N SER A 134 18.62 -3.14 -9.93
CA SER A 134 18.03 -4.16 -10.79
C SER A 134 16.77 -4.82 -10.22
N ASP A 135 16.49 -4.65 -8.92
CA ASP A 135 15.35 -5.31 -8.27
C ASP A 135 14.04 -4.66 -8.69
N ILE A 136 14.02 -3.36 -8.89
CA ILE A 136 12.88 -2.67 -9.50
C ILE A 136 12.89 -2.96 -11.01
N ARG A 137 11.89 -3.72 -11.45
CA ARG A 137 11.71 -4.18 -12.82
C ARG A 137 10.87 -3.23 -13.66
N ASN A 138 9.98 -2.48 -13.02
CA ASN A 138 9.10 -1.57 -13.72
C ASN A 138 8.56 -0.50 -12.77
N ILE A 139 8.44 0.73 -13.27
CA ILE A 139 7.65 1.80 -12.64
C ILE A 139 6.76 2.41 -13.71
N ARG A 140 5.48 2.60 -13.42
CA ARG A 140 4.55 3.28 -14.32
C ARG A 140 3.40 3.97 -13.59
N THR A 141 2.85 4.98 -14.23
CA THR A 141 1.57 5.56 -13.84
C THR A 141 0.38 4.74 -14.35
N TYR A 142 -0.59 4.50 -13.47
CA TYR A 142 -1.86 3.84 -13.69
C TYR A 142 -2.99 4.88 -13.80
N ARG A 143 -2.98 5.67 -14.87
CA ARG A 143 -3.99 6.72 -15.12
C ARG A 143 -5.44 6.23 -15.31
N GLY A 144 -5.66 4.91 -15.36
CA GLY A 144 -7.00 4.30 -15.39
C GLY A 144 -7.54 3.97 -14.00
N ALA A 145 -6.71 4.02 -12.95
CA ALA A 145 -7.14 3.87 -11.58
C ALA A 145 -7.78 5.18 -11.12
N ASP A 146 -9.11 5.16 -10.98
CA ASP A 146 -9.88 6.30 -10.47
C ASP A 146 -9.75 6.36 -8.94
N ILE A 147 -8.72 7.07 -8.47
CA ILE A 147 -8.41 7.25 -7.03
C ILE A 147 -8.90 8.60 -6.47
N HIS A 148 -9.71 9.34 -7.24
CA HIS A 148 -10.29 10.63 -6.82
C HIS A 148 -9.30 11.71 -6.41
N SER A 149 -8.08 11.68 -6.97
CA SER A 149 -7.03 12.67 -6.77
C SER A 149 -6.68 13.35 -8.10
N ASP A 150 -6.08 14.53 -8.01
CA ASP A 150 -5.32 15.18 -9.07
C ASP A 150 -3.99 14.48 -9.37
N HIS A 151 -3.52 13.62 -8.47
CA HIS A 151 -2.47 12.63 -8.72
C HIS A 151 -3.04 11.35 -9.36
N TYR A 152 -2.21 10.71 -10.16
CA TYR A 152 -2.41 9.37 -10.66
C TYR A 152 -1.62 8.36 -9.82
N LEU A 153 -2.18 7.17 -9.66
CA LEU A 153 -1.50 6.07 -8.97
C LEU A 153 -0.20 5.71 -9.70
N VAL A 154 0.93 5.77 -8.99
CA VAL A 154 2.23 5.27 -9.47
C VAL A 154 2.47 3.89 -8.85
N GLY A 155 2.74 2.90 -9.70
CA GLY A 155 3.05 1.54 -9.26
C GLY A 155 4.46 1.12 -9.65
N ALA A 156 5.17 0.52 -8.70
CA ALA A 156 6.47 -0.10 -8.89
C ALA A 156 6.34 -1.63 -8.77
N SER A 157 6.95 -2.36 -9.70
CA SER A 157 7.13 -3.81 -9.63
C SER A 157 8.56 -4.12 -9.26
N MET A 158 8.73 -4.93 -8.22
CA MET A 158 10.03 -5.28 -7.66
C MET A 158 10.16 -6.79 -7.50
N HIS A 159 11.31 -7.34 -7.85
CA HIS A 159 11.71 -8.68 -7.44
C HIS A 159 12.29 -8.61 -6.03
N SER A 160 11.61 -9.21 -5.07
CA SER A 160 12.08 -9.31 -3.69
C SER A 160 11.80 -10.73 -3.15
N LYS A 161 12.67 -11.20 -2.24
CA LYS A 161 12.45 -12.45 -1.51
C LYS A 161 12.00 -12.13 -0.09
N LEU A 162 10.68 -12.04 0.10
CA LEU A 162 10.06 -11.73 1.38
C LEU A 162 10.12 -12.91 2.36
N SER A 163 10.04 -12.63 3.67
CA SER A 163 9.97 -13.67 4.69
C SER A 163 8.62 -14.38 4.62
N THR A 164 8.63 -15.71 4.50
CA THR A 164 7.41 -16.54 4.48
C THR A 164 6.99 -16.99 5.88
N THR A 165 7.71 -16.60 6.93
CA THR A 165 7.42 -16.98 8.32
C THR A 165 6.01 -16.57 8.75
N TYR A 166 5.55 -15.39 8.33
CA TYR A 166 4.18 -14.93 8.59
C TYR A 166 3.12 -15.78 7.86
N HIS A 167 3.37 -16.16 6.61
CA HIS A 167 2.45 -17.00 5.84
C HIS A 167 2.33 -18.42 6.40
N ARG A 168 3.43 -19.00 6.92
CA ARG A 168 3.39 -20.29 7.64
C ARG A 168 2.54 -20.24 8.91
N ARG A 169 2.54 -19.11 9.64
CA ARG A 169 1.66 -18.96 10.81
C ARG A 169 0.20 -18.88 10.39
N ARG A 170 -0.11 -18.14 9.33
CA ARG A 170 -1.49 -17.93 8.86
C ARG A 170 -2.10 -19.14 8.17
N SER A 171 -1.31 -19.93 7.42
CA SER A 171 -1.76 -21.19 6.81
C SER A 171 -2.02 -22.29 7.84
N ARG A 172 -1.58 -22.10 9.09
CA ARG A 172 -1.83 -23.02 10.21
C ARG A 172 -3.04 -22.62 11.05
N LEU A 173 -3.60 -21.42 10.84
CA LEU A 173 -4.80 -21.03 11.56
C LEU A 173 -6.00 -21.71 10.90
N PRO A 174 -6.78 -22.51 11.65
CA PRO A 174 -8.01 -23.07 11.13
C PRO A 174 -8.96 -21.94 10.69
N PRO A 175 -9.84 -22.19 9.70
CA PRO A 175 -10.87 -21.25 9.32
C PRO A 175 -11.74 -20.85 10.54
N PRO A 176 -12.24 -19.61 10.60
CA PRO A 176 -13.02 -19.15 11.74
C PRO A 176 -14.34 -19.93 11.86
N PHE A 177 -14.78 -20.19 13.10
CA PHE A 177 -16.06 -20.83 13.37
C PHE A 177 -17.23 -20.02 12.83
N ASN A 178 -18.28 -20.71 12.38
CA ASN A 178 -19.49 -20.05 11.90
C ASN A 178 -20.40 -19.58 13.06
N ILE A 179 -20.07 -18.42 13.63
CA ILE A 179 -20.78 -17.84 14.79
C ILE A 179 -22.26 -17.57 14.47
N GLU A 180 -22.64 -17.36 13.20
CA GLU A 180 -24.05 -17.15 12.82
C GLU A 180 -24.93 -18.37 13.19
N ARG A 181 -24.37 -19.58 13.28
CA ARG A 181 -25.11 -20.78 13.71
C ARG A 181 -25.56 -20.73 15.16
N LEU A 182 -24.98 -19.87 16.00
CA LEU A 182 -25.49 -19.68 17.36
C LEU A 182 -26.89 -19.05 17.41
N GLN A 183 -27.38 -18.51 16.30
CA GLN A 183 -28.77 -18.04 16.18
C GLN A 183 -29.76 -19.20 16.00
N ASP A 184 -29.29 -20.38 15.59
CA ASP A 184 -30.09 -21.60 15.54
C ASP A 184 -30.10 -22.27 16.93
N THR A 185 -31.28 -22.37 17.52
CA THR A 185 -31.51 -22.96 18.84
C THR A 185 -30.92 -24.36 18.97
N ALA A 186 -30.99 -25.18 17.92
CA ALA A 186 -30.46 -26.55 17.95
C ALA A 186 -28.93 -26.57 18.00
N ALA A 187 -28.27 -25.73 17.18
CA ALA A 187 -26.82 -25.60 17.17
C ALA A 187 -26.29 -24.96 18.45
N PHE A 188 -27.02 -23.98 19.02
CA PHE A 188 -26.69 -23.40 20.33
C PHE A 188 -26.75 -24.45 21.45
N GLN A 189 -27.83 -25.22 21.53
CA GLN A 189 -27.96 -26.28 22.54
C GLN A 189 -26.89 -27.36 22.39
N HIS A 190 -26.59 -27.77 21.15
CA HIS A 190 -25.50 -28.70 20.86
C HIS A 190 -24.16 -28.15 21.36
N TYR A 191 -23.87 -26.87 21.10
CA TYR A 191 -22.63 -26.22 21.55
C TYR A 191 -22.50 -26.23 23.07
N VAL A 192 -23.55 -25.82 23.79
CA VAL A 192 -23.57 -25.81 25.26
C VAL A 192 -23.33 -27.21 25.81
N GLN A 193 -24.04 -28.21 25.30
CA GLN A 193 -23.89 -29.60 25.74
C GLN A 193 -22.46 -30.13 25.53
N GLN A 194 -21.86 -29.86 24.37
CA GLN A 194 -20.48 -30.27 24.08
C GLN A 194 -19.45 -29.53 24.94
N LEU A 195 -19.70 -28.24 25.20
CA LEU A 195 -18.81 -27.43 26.03
C LEU A 195 -18.84 -27.90 27.49
N GLU A 196 -20.02 -28.08 28.07
CA GLU A 196 -20.18 -28.57 29.44
C GLU A 196 -19.55 -29.96 29.62
N ALA A 197 -19.70 -30.84 28.63
CA ALA A 197 -19.09 -32.17 28.66
C ALA A 197 -17.56 -32.17 28.49
N SER A 198 -16.99 -31.13 27.86
CA SER A 198 -15.55 -31.07 27.55
C SER A 198 -14.75 -30.17 28.49
N LEU A 199 -15.41 -29.37 29.34
CA LEU A 199 -14.74 -28.49 30.29
C LEU A 199 -14.08 -29.30 31.41
N PRO A 200 -12.82 -29.01 31.78
CA PRO A 200 -12.15 -29.70 32.87
C PRO A 200 -12.77 -29.32 34.21
N THR A 201 -12.75 -30.25 35.17
CA THR A 201 -13.25 -29.99 36.53
C THR A 201 -12.29 -29.11 37.33
N GLU A 202 -12.76 -28.51 38.43
CA GLU A 202 -11.92 -27.71 39.32
C GLU A 202 -10.73 -28.51 39.88
N GLU A 203 -10.93 -29.81 40.13
CA GLU A 203 -9.90 -30.73 40.60
C GLU A 203 -8.81 -30.98 39.54
N GLU A 204 -9.22 -31.17 38.28
CA GLU A 204 -8.31 -31.35 37.14
C GLU A 204 -7.52 -30.08 36.82
N LEU A 205 -8.11 -28.92 37.06
CA LEU A 205 -7.45 -27.61 36.92
C LEU A 205 -6.50 -27.33 38.08
N GLY A 206 -6.89 -27.67 39.31
CA GLY A 206 -6.07 -27.49 40.51
C GLY A 206 -4.82 -28.37 40.52
N ALA A 207 -4.86 -29.52 39.85
CA ALA A 207 -3.71 -30.41 39.65
C ALA A 207 -2.80 -30.00 38.47
N ALA A 208 -3.24 -29.11 37.59
CA ALA A 208 -2.51 -28.71 36.39
C ALA A 208 -1.70 -27.42 36.59
N SER A 209 -0.67 -27.22 35.76
CA SER A 209 -0.03 -25.91 35.68
C SER A 209 -0.97 -24.88 35.05
N LEU A 210 -0.77 -23.58 35.33
CA LEU A 210 -1.58 -22.51 34.73
C LEU A 210 -1.65 -22.58 33.19
N ASN A 211 -0.52 -22.89 32.53
CA ASN A 211 -0.47 -23.00 31.07
C ASN A 211 -1.21 -24.22 30.55
N ASP A 212 -1.16 -25.34 31.27
CA ASP A 212 -1.85 -26.57 30.88
C ASP A 212 -3.35 -26.46 31.11
N GLY A 213 -3.76 -25.89 32.25
CA GLY A 213 -5.17 -25.60 32.54
C GLY A 213 -5.78 -24.65 31.51
N TRP A 214 -5.08 -23.55 31.18
CA TRP A 214 -5.50 -22.64 30.12
C TRP A 214 -5.61 -23.32 28.75
N SER A 215 -4.65 -24.17 28.42
CA SER A 215 -4.65 -24.91 27.15
C SER A 215 -5.82 -25.88 27.05
N ARG A 216 -6.16 -26.58 28.15
CA ARG A 216 -7.32 -27.47 28.23
C ARG A 216 -8.64 -26.73 28.02
N ILE A 217 -8.82 -25.56 28.66
CA ILE A 217 -10.01 -24.71 28.48
C ILE A 217 -10.12 -24.25 27.02
N CYS A 218 -9.02 -23.75 26.43
CA CYS A 218 -9.02 -23.33 25.03
C CYS A 218 -9.37 -24.48 24.08
N SER A 219 -8.84 -25.68 24.34
CA SER A 219 -9.15 -26.88 23.56
C SER A 219 -10.61 -27.28 23.68
N ALA A 220 -11.20 -27.27 24.88
CA ALA A 220 -12.61 -27.60 25.10
C ALA A 220 -13.56 -26.63 24.36
N ILE A 221 -13.26 -25.33 24.42
CA ILE A 221 -14.01 -24.30 23.68
C ILE A 221 -13.88 -24.52 22.18
N GLY A 222 -12.65 -24.78 21.70
CA GLY A 222 -12.36 -25.02 20.30
C GLY A 222 -13.06 -26.25 19.74
N SER A 223 -13.03 -27.39 20.45
CA SER A 223 -13.64 -28.64 20.01
C SER A 223 -15.16 -28.58 20.04
N ALA A 224 -15.76 -27.98 21.08
CA ALA A 224 -17.20 -27.76 21.15
C ALA A 224 -17.68 -26.85 20.00
N ALA A 225 -16.94 -25.79 19.71
CA ALA A 225 -17.25 -24.88 18.60
C ALA A 225 -17.10 -25.57 17.24
N GLU A 226 -16.07 -26.41 17.07
CA GLU A 226 -15.88 -27.17 15.83
C GLU A 226 -17.03 -28.16 15.58
N ALA A 227 -17.45 -28.89 16.61
CA ALA A 227 -18.54 -29.87 16.53
C ALA A 227 -19.90 -29.20 16.25
N ALA A 228 -20.23 -28.12 16.97
CA ALA A 228 -21.54 -27.50 16.89
C ALA A 228 -21.68 -26.49 15.75
N LEU A 229 -20.65 -25.66 15.53
CA LEU A 229 -20.69 -24.53 14.60
C LEU A 229 -20.04 -24.86 13.27
N GLY A 230 -19.01 -25.72 13.28
CA GLY A 230 -18.19 -25.97 12.11
C GLY A 230 -17.48 -24.71 11.62
N SER A 231 -16.89 -24.79 10.42
CA SER A 231 -16.10 -23.69 9.85
C SER A 231 -16.92 -22.82 8.90
N THR A 232 -16.62 -21.52 8.90
CA THR A 232 -17.24 -20.60 7.93
C THR A 232 -16.60 -20.79 6.56
N VAL A 233 -17.40 -21.05 5.52
CA VAL A 233 -16.96 -20.86 4.13
C VAL A 233 -16.97 -19.36 3.88
N ARG A 234 -15.87 -18.79 3.37
CA ARG A 234 -15.84 -17.37 2.98
C ARG A 234 -16.88 -17.10 1.88
N VAL A 235 -18.06 -16.64 2.27
CA VAL A 235 -19.06 -16.16 1.32
C VAL A 235 -18.64 -14.76 0.91
N GLY A 236 -18.17 -14.62 -0.33
CA GLY A 236 -17.59 -13.38 -0.87
C GLY A 236 -18.58 -12.25 -1.19
N LYS A 237 -19.80 -12.27 -0.65
CA LYS A 237 -20.78 -11.19 -0.90
C LYS A 237 -20.79 -10.21 0.25
N GLN A 238 -20.22 -9.03 -0.01
CA GLN A 238 -20.33 -7.85 0.84
C GLN A 238 -21.81 -7.46 0.94
N ARG A 239 -22.45 -7.60 2.11
CA ARG A 239 -23.89 -7.28 2.30
C ARG A 239 -24.23 -5.80 2.06
N TRP A 240 -23.23 -4.91 2.12
CA TRP A 240 -23.39 -3.46 1.88
C TRP A 240 -23.29 -3.08 0.40
N PHE A 241 -22.92 -4.00 -0.49
CA PHE A 241 -22.67 -3.73 -1.89
C PHE A 241 -23.75 -4.36 -2.75
N ASP A 242 -24.76 -3.57 -3.06
CA ASP A 242 -25.91 -3.96 -3.86
C ASP A 242 -25.75 -3.58 -5.36
N GLU A 243 -26.76 -3.92 -6.15
CA GLU A 243 -26.79 -3.65 -7.59
C GLU A 243 -26.75 -2.15 -7.91
N GLU A 244 -27.33 -1.32 -7.03
CA GLU A 244 -27.30 0.13 -7.17
C GLU A 244 -25.88 0.67 -7.00
N CYS A 245 -25.15 0.22 -5.97
CA CYS A 245 -23.74 0.54 -5.77
C CYS A 245 -22.88 0.13 -6.97
N GLN A 246 -23.12 -1.06 -7.52
CA GLN A 246 -22.41 -1.55 -8.71
C GLN A 246 -22.68 -0.66 -9.93
N ARG A 247 -23.95 -0.31 -10.19
CA ARG A 247 -24.33 0.58 -11.29
C ARG A 247 -23.69 1.96 -11.16
N LEU A 248 -23.77 2.59 -9.98
CA LEU A 248 -23.16 3.90 -9.73
C LEU A 248 -21.65 3.86 -9.93
N LEU A 249 -20.98 2.77 -9.53
CA LEU A 249 -19.55 2.58 -9.78
C LEU A 249 -19.22 2.47 -11.27
N ASP A 250 -20.02 1.73 -12.03
CA ASP A 250 -19.76 1.53 -13.45
C ASP A 250 -20.05 2.79 -14.29
N GLU A 251 -21.09 3.55 -13.94
CA GLU A 251 -21.37 4.86 -14.53
C GLU A 251 -20.21 5.83 -14.30
N LYS A 252 -19.69 5.88 -13.06
CA LYS A 252 -18.51 6.69 -12.74
C LYS A 252 -17.29 6.24 -13.54
N LYS A 253 -16.97 4.95 -13.58
CA LYS A 253 -15.83 4.42 -14.34
C LYS A 253 -15.93 4.77 -15.83
N ALA A 254 -17.14 4.67 -16.40
CA ALA A 254 -17.40 5.06 -17.78
C ALA A 254 -17.17 6.57 -17.99
N ALA A 255 -17.69 7.42 -17.11
CA ALA A 255 -17.47 8.87 -17.16
C ALA A 255 -15.98 9.23 -17.02
N TYR A 256 -15.26 8.55 -16.12
CA TYR A 256 -13.82 8.72 -15.94
C TYR A 256 -13.04 8.33 -17.20
N ALA A 257 -13.37 7.20 -17.82
CA ALA A 257 -12.72 6.76 -19.07
C ALA A 257 -12.90 7.77 -20.21
N VAL A 258 -14.08 8.40 -20.31
CA VAL A 258 -14.35 9.47 -21.29
C VAL A 258 -13.52 10.72 -20.98
N LYS A 259 -13.51 11.19 -19.72
CA LYS A 259 -12.66 12.31 -19.27
C LYS A 259 -11.18 12.07 -19.59
N LEU A 260 -10.71 10.83 -19.37
CA LEU A 260 -9.32 10.46 -19.56
C LEU A 260 -8.88 10.53 -21.03
N ARG A 261 -9.79 10.23 -21.95
CA ARG A 261 -9.58 10.37 -23.40
C ARG A 261 -9.62 11.83 -23.84
N ALA A 262 -10.61 12.59 -23.36
CA ALA A 262 -10.79 14.00 -23.67
C ALA A 262 -11.29 14.78 -22.45
N ALA A 263 -10.42 15.59 -21.85
CA ALA A 263 -10.72 16.36 -20.65
C ALA A 263 -11.41 17.70 -20.98
N THR A 264 -12.50 17.66 -21.73
CA THR A 264 -13.35 18.85 -21.98
C THR A 264 -14.15 19.23 -20.74
N ASP A 265 -14.57 20.49 -20.62
CA ASP A 265 -15.38 20.97 -19.49
C ASP A 265 -16.63 20.12 -19.29
N LYS A 266 -17.28 19.71 -20.40
CA LYS A 266 -18.43 18.80 -20.38
C LYS A 266 -18.09 17.43 -19.78
N ASN A 267 -16.98 16.82 -20.18
CA ASN A 267 -16.59 15.50 -19.69
C ASN A 267 -16.13 15.55 -18.23
N VAL A 268 -15.46 16.63 -17.82
CA VAL A 268 -15.08 16.89 -16.43
C VAL A 268 -16.34 17.09 -15.57
N ALA A 269 -17.31 17.86 -16.03
CA ALA A 269 -18.58 18.08 -15.33
C ALA A 269 -19.37 16.76 -15.18
N ARG A 270 -19.46 15.95 -16.24
CA ARG A 270 -20.11 14.62 -16.20
C ARG A 270 -19.47 13.71 -15.16
N TYR A 271 -18.15 13.64 -15.11
CA TYR A 271 -17.44 12.86 -14.09
C TYR A 271 -17.72 13.41 -12.67
N LYS A 272 -17.67 14.73 -12.48
CA LYS A 272 -17.98 15.34 -11.17
C LYS A 272 -19.42 15.07 -10.72
N GLN A 273 -20.38 14.99 -11.65
CA GLN A 273 -21.76 14.64 -11.34
C GLN A 273 -21.90 13.18 -10.91
N ALA A 274 -21.32 12.24 -11.66
CA ALA A 274 -21.29 10.82 -11.29
C ALA A 274 -20.59 10.58 -9.94
N LEU A 275 -19.56 11.38 -9.63
CA LEU A 275 -18.87 11.35 -8.34
C LEU A 275 -19.77 11.79 -7.17
N LYS A 276 -20.61 12.81 -7.37
CA LYS A 276 -21.53 13.30 -6.33
C LYS A 276 -22.61 12.28 -5.97
N GLN A 277 -23.05 11.48 -6.95
CA GLN A 277 -24.08 10.45 -6.75
C GLN A 277 -23.60 9.25 -5.90
N GLN A 278 -22.29 9.12 -5.64
CA GLN A 278 -21.72 8.08 -4.80
C GLN A 278 -21.50 8.50 -3.34
N ARG A 279 -21.76 9.77 -2.99
CA ARG A 279 -21.58 10.31 -1.63
C ARG A 279 -22.91 10.30 -0.90
#